data_AF-A0ABD4AA53-F1
#
_entry.id   AF-A0ABD4AA53-F1
#
_cell.length_a   1.000
_cell.length_b   1.000
_cell.length_c   1.000
_cell.angle_alpha   90.00
_cell.angle_beta   90.00
_cell.angle_gamma   90.00
#
_symmetry.space_group_name_H-M   'P 1'
#
loop_
_entity.id
_entity.type
_entity.pdbx_description
1 polymer ?
#
loop_
_entity_poly.entity_id
_entity_poly.type
_entity_poly.pdbx_seq_one_letter_code
_entity_poly.pdbx_strand_id
1 'polypeptide(L)' 'MFIVLEDLNVKGMMKNKHLAESIQQQCFHEFRRQIEYKSNWNNIRFILTDRWFPSSKLCSC' A
#
# COMPACT_ATOMS: atom_id res chain seq x y z
N MET A 1 11.16 -14.99 4.95
CA MET A 1 9.92 -14.21 5.13
C MET A 1 10.09 -12.88 4.42
N PHE A 2 9.10 -12.43 3.65
CA PHE A 2 9.10 -11.11 3.02
C PHE A 2 7.69 -10.52 3.10
N ILE A 3 7.60 -9.20 3.10
CA ILE A 3 6.34 -8.44 3.10
C ILE A 3 6.28 -7.66 1.79
N VAL A 4 5.15 -7.74 1.11
CA VAL A 4 4.89 -7.04 -0.15
C VAL A 4 3.80 -6.00 0.08
N LEU A 5 4.01 -4.77 -0.38
CA LEU A 5 3.02 -3.70 -0.33
C LEU A 5 2.78 -3.11 -1.72
N GLU A 6 1.51 -2.86 -2.03
CA GLU A 6 1.10 -2.24 -3.28
C GLU A 6 1.39 -0.73 -3.31
N ASP A 7 1.95 -0.23 -4.43
CA ASP A 7 2.10 1.21 -4.66
C ASP A 7 0.81 1.85 -5.18
N LEU A 8 -0.09 2.19 -4.27
CA LEU A 8 -1.37 2.83 -4.59
C LEU A 8 -1.18 4.31 -4.99
N ASN A 9 -1.91 4.75 -6.03
CA ASN A 9 -2.03 6.17 -6.38
C ASN A 9 -3.01 6.89 -5.42
N VAL A 10 -2.63 7.04 -4.15
CA VAL A 10 -3.46 7.67 -3.12
C VAL A 10 -3.91 9.07 -3.53
N LYS A 11 -3.02 9.87 -4.16
CA LYS A 11 -3.36 11.21 -4.68
C LYS A 11 -4.50 11.16 -5.70
N GLY A 12 -4.52 10.15 -6.57
CA GLY A 12 -5.61 9.92 -7.51
C GLY A 12 -6.90 9.49 -6.81
N MET A 13 -6.80 8.58 -5.85
CA MET A 13 -7.95 8.08 -5.09
C MET A 13 -8.65 9.19 -4.29
N MET A 14 -7.89 10.16 -3.77
CA MET A 14 -8.42 11.35 -3.06
C MET A 14 -9.31 12.25 -3.93
N LYS A 15 -9.30 12.10 -5.25
CA LYS A 15 -10.20 12.87 -6.15
C LYS A 15 -11.63 12.37 -6.12
N ASN A 16 -11.88 11.16 -5.62
CA ASN A 16 -13.23 10.62 -5.50
C ASN A 16 -13.93 11.21 -4.27
N LYS A 17 -14.87 12.14 -4.49
CA LYS A 17 -15.58 12.84 -3.40
C LYS A 17 -16.30 11.91 -2.42
N HIS A 18 -16.75 10.74 -2.85
CA HIS A 18 -17.48 9.80 -1.99
C HIS A 18 -16.55 8.96 -1.10
N LEU A 19 -15.31 8.73 -1.54
CA LEU A 19 -14.37 7.84 -0.85
C LEU A 19 -13.21 8.60 -0.20
N ALA A 20 -13.01 9.88 -0.53
CA ALA A 20 -11.86 10.67 -0.07
C ALA A 20 -11.77 10.71 1.46
N GLU A 21 -12.89 10.84 2.17
CA GLU A 21 -12.92 10.84 3.63
C GLU A 21 -12.44 9.49 4.19
N SER A 22 -13.02 8.38 3.72
CA SER A 22 -12.62 7.04 4.16
C SER A 22 -11.15 6.74 3.82
N ILE A 23 -10.66 7.17 2.66
CA ILE A 23 -9.26 7.03 2.24
C ILE A 23 -8.32 7.84 3.15
N GLN A 24 -8.71 9.08 3.50
CA GLN A 24 -7.92 9.93 4.40
C GLN A 24 -7.79 9.28 5.78
N GLN A 25 -8.86 8.70 6.30
CA GLN A 25 -8.87 8.01 7.60
C GLN A 25 -7.96 6.78 7.64
N GLN A 26 -7.65 6.15 6.50
CA GLN A 26 -6.73 4.99 6.47
C GLN A 26 -5.26 5.37 6.67
N CYS A 27 -4.89 6.65 6.51
CA CYS A 27 -3.51 7.11 6.70
C CYS A 27 -2.43 6.29 5.95
N PHE A 28 -2.68 5.93 4.68
CA PHE A 28 -1.83 5.02 3.91
C PHE A 28 -0.33 5.35 3.87
N HIS A 29 0.03 6.63 3.90
CA HIS A 29 1.43 7.05 3.98
C HIS A 29 2.08 6.61 5.30
N GLU A 30 1.40 6.85 6.42
CA GLU A 30 1.89 6.47 7.74
C GLU A 30 1.93 4.95 7.89
N PHE A 31 0.91 4.26 7.38
CA PHE A 31 0.90 2.79 7.34
C PHE A 31 2.12 2.22 6.61
N ARG A 32 2.44 2.73 5.41
CA ARG A 32 3.65 2.33 4.66
C ARG A 32 4.92 2.60 5.47
N ARG A 33 5.06 3.81 6.02
CA ARG A 33 6.23 4.20 6.83
C ARG A 33 6.44 3.23 7.97
N GLN A 34 5.36 2.86 8.67
CA GLN A 34 5.41 1.94 9.80
C GLN A 34 5.86 0.54 9.41
N ILE A 35 5.30 -0.01 8.34
CA ILE A 35 5.69 -1.34 7.85
C ILE A 35 7.14 -1.34 7.41
N GLU A 36 7.59 -0.33 6.68
CA GLU A 36 8.95 -0.24 6.17
C GLU A 36 9.97 -0.24 7.31
N TYR A 37 9.82 0.65 8.30
CA TYR A 37 10.78 0.72 9.40
C TYR A 37 10.73 -0.52 10.30
N LYS A 38 9.53 -1.08 10.58
CA LYS A 38 9.40 -2.29 11.40
C LYS A 38 9.97 -3.51 10.67
N SER A 39 9.78 -3.61 9.36
CA SER A 39 10.35 -4.70 8.56
C SER A 39 11.87 -4.63 8.59
N ASN A 40 12.44 -3.44 8.40
CA ASN A 40 13.89 -3.23 8.50
C ASN A 40 14.42 -3.60 9.89
N TRP A 41 13.73 -3.18 10.96
CA TRP A 41 14.12 -3.51 12.33
C TRP A 41 14.10 -5.03 12.59
N ASN A 42 13.16 -5.76 12.00
CA ASN A 42 13.06 -7.21 12.15
C ASN A 42 13.88 -7.99 11.11
N ASN A 43 14.73 -7.34 10.31
CA ASN A 43 15.45 -7.96 9.19
C ASN A 43 14.53 -8.72 8.21
N ILE A 44 13.29 -8.24 8.04
CA ILE A 44 12.32 -8.77 7.08
C ILE A 44 12.44 -7.98 5.79
N ARG A 45 12.57 -8.69 4.66
CA ARG A 45 12.60 -8.06 3.34
C ARG A 45 11.26 -7.39 3.04
N PHE A 46 11.28 -6.07 2.91
CA PHE A 46 10.14 -5.28 2.45
C PHE A 46 10.26 -5.02 0.94
N ILE A 47 9.19 -5.28 0.19
CA ILE A 47 9.13 -5.11 -1.26
C ILE A 47 7.93 -4.25 -1.60
N LEU A 48 8.17 -3.15 -2.32
CA LEU A 48 7.10 -2.40 -2.95
C LEU A 48 6.83 -2.97 -4.34
N THR A 49 5.58 -3.32 -4.65
CA THR A 49 5.23 -3.76 -6.01
C THR A 49 5.20 -2.58 -6.96
N ASP A 50 5.42 -2.87 -8.24
CA ASP A 50 5.15 -1.90 -9.29
C ASP A 50 3.67 -1.51 -9.28
N ARG A 51 3.40 -0.23 -9.54
CA ARG A 51 2.04 0.34 -9.55
C ARG A 51 1.16 -0.27 -10.65
N TRP A 52 1.75 -0.70 -11.75
CA TRP A 52 1.04 -1.24 -12.90
C TRP A 52 0.87 -2.75 -12.84
N PHE A 53 1.38 -3.40 -11.79
CA PHE A 53 1.14 -4.82 -11.55
C PHE A 53 -0.36 -5.05 -11.26
N PRO A 54 -1.07 -5.87 -12.05
CA PRO A 54 -2.52 -6.01 -11.97
C PRO A 54 -2.97 -6.96 -10.85
N SER A 55 -2.40 -6.84 -9.64
CA SER A 55 -2.71 -7.71 -8.49
C SER A 55 -4.22 -7.79 -8.20
N SER A 56 -4.91 -6.64 -8.20
CA SER A 56 -6.35 -6.54 -7.94
C SER A 56 -7.26 -7.12 -9.03
N LYS A 57 -6.69 -7.51 -10.18
CA LYS A 57 -7.43 -8.10 -11.32
C LYS A 57 -7.06 -9.54 -11.59
N LEU A 58 -6.05 -10.07 -10.90
CA LEU A 58 -5.68 -11.48 -10.98
C LEU A 58 -6.48 -12.24 -9.91
N CYS A 59 -7.18 -13.30 -10.34
CA CYS A 59 -7.82 -14.21 -9.40
C CYS A 59 -6.76 -15.10 -8.76
N SER A 60 -6.86 -15.31 -7.46
CA SER A 60 -6.09 -16.34 -6.76
C SER A 60 -6.72 -17.70 -7.07
N CYS A 61 -6.02 -18.55 -7.81
CA CYS A 61 -6.38 -19.96 -7.96
C CYS A 61 -5.86 -20.78 -6.77
#